data_AF-A0A1W9VLY5-F1
#
_entry.id   AF-A0A1W9VLY5-F1
#
_cell.length_a   1.000
_cell.length_b   1.000
_cell.length_c   1.000
_cell.angle_alpha   90.00
_cell.angle_beta   90.00
_cell.angle_gamma   90.00
#
_symmetry.space_group_name_H-M   'P 1'
#
loop_
_entity.id
_entity.type
_entity.pdbx_description
1 polymer ?
#
loop_
_entity_poly.entity_id
_entity_poly.type
_entity_poly.pdbx_seq_one_letter_code
_entity_poly.pdbx_strand_id
1 'polypeptide(L)'
;MKPIKYGTDEDPYSYKDTDILINKLNIKSNMTLEKAEEEISTLAADNIDFLNPPYDSNYWKLIHKFLFKDIYSWAGEFRTVNITKGST
;
A
#
# COMPACT_ATOMS: atom_id res chain seq x y z
N MET A 1 -19.28 -8.97 13.74
CA MET A 1 -20.18 -8.42 12.72
C MET A 1 -19.30 -8.03 11.53
N LYS A 2 -19.32 -8.81 10.44
CA LYS A 2 -18.46 -8.59 9.25
C LYS A 2 -19.29 -7.78 8.25
N PRO A 3 -18.84 -6.62 7.75
CA PRO A 3 -19.56 -5.95 6.68
C PRO A 3 -19.44 -6.81 5.41
N ILE A 4 -20.60 -7.09 4.80
CA ILE A 4 -20.71 -7.78 3.52
C ILE A 4 -20.24 -6.79 2.45
N LYS A 5 -19.14 -7.12 1.76
CA LYS A 5 -18.65 -6.35 0.62
C LYS A 5 -19.54 -6.61 -0.59
N TYR A 6 -20.24 -5.57 -1.06
CA TYR A 6 -20.84 -5.56 -2.39
C TYR A 6 -19.76 -5.06 -3.38
N GLY A 7 -19.20 -6.00 -4.14
CA GLY A 7 -18.15 -5.78 -5.13
C GLY A 7 -17.56 -7.13 -5.51
N THR A 8 -18.14 -7.76 -6.53
CA THR A 8 -17.81 -9.11 -7.01
C THR A 8 -16.54 -9.16 -7.86
N ASP A 9 -15.47 -8.49 -7.42
CA ASP A 9 -14.15 -8.62 -8.03
C ASP A 9 -13.14 -8.85 -6.90
N GLU A 10 -12.49 -10.02 -6.93
CA GLU A 10 -11.37 -10.33 -6.04
C GLU A 10 -10.31 -9.22 -6.22
N ASP A 11 -9.99 -8.48 -5.14
CA ASP A 11 -8.94 -7.46 -5.19
C ASP A 11 -7.59 -8.15 -5.45
N PRO A 12 -6.92 -7.89 -6.59
CA PRO A 12 -5.66 -8.56 -6.95
C PRO A 12 -4.52 -8.23 -5.97
N TYR A 13 -4.69 -7.20 -5.14
CA TYR A 13 -3.72 -6.82 -4.13
C TYR A 13 -3.92 -7.51 -2.79
N SER A 14 -5.01 -8.25 -2.58
CA SER A 14 -5.34 -8.89 -1.30
C SER A 14 -5.29 -10.41 -1.36
N TYR A 15 -4.98 -11.07 -0.24
CA TYR A 15 -5.11 -12.52 -0.16
C TYR A 15 -6.59 -12.92 -0.27
N LYS A 16 -6.85 -14.03 -0.96
CA LYS A 16 -8.20 -14.58 -1.14
C LYS A 16 -8.96 -14.67 0.19
N ASP A 17 -10.22 -14.23 0.16
CA ASP A 17 -11.14 -14.21 1.30
C ASP A 17 -10.70 -13.33 2.49
N THR A 18 -9.73 -12.44 2.28
CA THR A 18 -9.24 -11.49 3.29
C THR A 18 -9.14 -10.07 2.75
N ASP A 19 -9.08 -9.11 3.67
CA ASP A 19 -8.78 -7.70 3.36
C ASP A 19 -7.28 -7.39 3.55
N ILE A 20 -6.43 -8.41 3.59
CA ILE A 20 -5.01 -8.28 3.91
C ILE A 20 -4.24 -8.20 2.61
N LEU A 21 -3.48 -7.11 2.44
CA LEU A 21 -2.66 -6.89 1.27
C LEU A 21 -1.54 -7.92 1.15
N ILE A 22 -1.32 -8.41 -0.07
CA ILE A 22 -0.21 -9.27 -0.43
C ILE A 22 1.08 -8.47 -0.26
N ASN A 23 1.94 -8.95 0.62
CA ASN A 23 3.18 -8.28 1.01
C ASN A 23 4.38 -9.24 0.93
N LYS A 24 5.57 -8.67 0.77
CA LYS A 24 6.86 -9.39 0.69
C LYS A 24 7.25 -10.06 2.00
N LEU A 25 6.69 -9.61 3.12
CA LEU A 25 6.94 -10.16 4.46
C LEU A 25 6.09 -11.41 4.75
N ASN A 26 5.19 -11.79 3.84
CA ASN A 26 4.26 -12.92 3.98
C ASN A 26 3.40 -12.85 5.26
N ILE A 27 3.05 -11.63 5.69
CA ILE A 27 2.22 -11.38 6.87
C ILE A 27 0.75 -11.55 6.50
N LYS A 28 0.01 -12.34 7.27
CA LYS A 28 -1.44 -12.63 7.09
C LYS A 28 -2.29 -12.16 8.27
N SER A 29 -1.79 -11.23 9.07
CA SER A 29 -2.48 -10.62 10.21
C SER A 29 -2.51 -9.12 9.99
N ASN A 30 -3.71 -8.52 10.00
CA ASN A 30 -3.86 -7.10 9.71
C ASN A 30 -3.10 -6.23 10.71
N MET A 31 -3.26 -6.48 12.02
CA MET A 31 -2.53 -5.75 13.06
C MET A 31 -1.01 -5.85 12.92
N THR A 32 -0.51 -7.01 12.49
CA THR A 32 0.93 -7.23 12.30
C THR A 32 1.43 -6.51 11.05
N LEU A 33 0.63 -6.51 9.98
CA LEU A 33 0.97 -5.82 8.75
C LEU A 33 0.97 -4.30 8.94
N GLU A 34 -0.05 -3.75 9.60
CA GLU A 34 -0.15 -2.33 9.92
C GLU A 34 1.07 -1.85 10.73
N LYS A 35 1.44 -2.60 11.77
CA LYS A 35 2.62 -2.28 12.58
C LYS A 35 3.92 -2.35 11.78
N ALA A 36 4.10 -3.40 10.98
CA ALA A 36 5.30 -3.55 10.15
C ALA A 36 5.38 -2.45 9.08
N GLU A 37 4.25 -2.09 8.47
CA GLU A 37 4.15 -1.00 7.50
C GLU A 37 4.53 0.33 8.15
N GLU A 38 3.99 0.66 9.32
CA GLU A 38 4.30 1.89 10.06
C GLU A 38 5.80 1.98 10.39
N GLU A 39 6.38 0.93 10.97
CA GLU A 39 7.80 0.91 11.37
C GLU A 39 8.73 1.05 10.15
N ILE A 40 8.50 0.27 9.09
CA ILE A 40 9.36 0.29 7.90
C ILE A 40 9.20 1.61 7.14
N SER A 41 7.96 2.10 6.96
CA SER A 41 7.71 3.33 6.21
C SER A 41 8.24 4.56 6.94
N THR A 42 8.19 4.59 8.28
CA THR A 42 8.79 5.66 9.09
C THR A 42 10.31 5.70 8.90
N LEU A 43 10.98 4.55 9.04
CA LEU A 43 12.42 4.47 8.81
C LEU A 43 12.80 4.85 7.37
N ALA A 44 12.00 4.47 6.39
CA ALA A 44 12.20 4.90 5.01
C ALA A 44 12.02 6.42 4.87
N ALA A 45 10.98 7.01 5.46
CA ALA A 45 10.71 8.45 5.38
C ALA A 45 11.87 9.30 5.93
N ASP A 46 12.50 8.87 7.02
CA ASP A 46 13.68 9.54 7.60
C ASP A 46 14.89 9.62 6.65
N ASN A 47 14.91 8.77 5.62
CA ASN A 47 15.98 8.69 4.61
C ASN A 47 15.57 9.29 3.25
N ILE A 48 14.41 9.94 3.15
CA ILE A 48 13.97 10.57 1.90
C ILE A 48 14.55 11.99 1.78
N ASP A 49 15.39 12.20 0.78
CA ASP A 49 15.74 13.53 0.32
C ASP A 49 14.64 14.07 -0.62
N PHE A 50 13.91 15.08 -0.14
CA PHE A 50 12.89 15.73 -0.95
C PHE A 50 13.55 16.63 -2.01
N LEU A 51 13.19 16.41 -3.28
CA LEU A 51 13.66 17.23 -4.38
C LEU A 51 12.88 18.54 -4.40
N ASN A 52 13.49 19.59 -4.96
CA ASN A 52 12.76 20.82 -5.23
C ASN A 52 11.84 20.65 -6.46
N PRO A 53 10.74 21.42 -6.53
CA PRO A 53 9.82 21.37 -7.67
C PRO A 53 10.52 21.67 -9.01
N PRO A 54 9.94 21.23 -10.14
CA PRO A 54 8.56 20.75 -10.31
C PRO A 54 8.34 19.28 -9.92
N TYR A 55 7.19 19.00 -9.31
CA TYR A 55 6.75 17.63 -8.99
C TYR A 55 5.88 17.07 -10.12
N ASP A 56 6.24 15.90 -10.61
CA ASP A 56 5.47 15.15 -11.60
C ASP A 56 4.98 13.81 -11.01
N SER A 57 4.24 13.05 -11.82
CA SER A 57 3.80 11.71 -11.43
C SER A 57 4.96 10.77 -11.10
N ASN A 58 6.11 10.91 -11.75
CA ASN A 58 7.26 10.05 -11.52
C ASN A 58 7.87 10.29 -10.15
N TYR A 59 7.91 11.55 -9.71
CA TYR A 59 8.34 11.91 -8.36
C TYR A 59 7.48 11.24 -7.29
N TRP A 60 6.15 11.24 -7.46
CA TRP A 60 5.24 10.55 -6.54
C TRP A 60 5.42 9.03 -6.57
N LYS A 61 5.62 8.43 -7.76
CA LYS A 61 5.97 7.01 -7.89
C LYS A 61 7.28 6.68 -7.16
N LEU A 62 8.28 7.55 -7.22
CA LEU A 62 9.57 7.38 -6.53
C LEU A 62 9.41 7.42 -5.02
N ILE A 63 8.67 8.41 -4.47
CA ILE A 63 8.39 8.47 -3.03
C ILE A 63 7.64 7.21 -2.59
N HIS A 64 6.58 6.82 -3.29
CA HIS A 64 5.82 5.62 -2.97
C HIS A 64 6.70 4.36 -3.03
N LYS A 65 7.58 4.24 -4.02
CA LYS A 65 8.53 3.14 -4.09
C LYS A 65 9.46 3.17 -2.89
N PHE A 66 9.99 4.33 -2.52
CA PHE A 66 10.95 4.43 -1.43
C PHE A 66 10.35 4.00 -0.09
N LEU A 67 9.12 4.44 0.21
CA LEU A 67 8.40 4.11 1.44
C LEU A 67 8.03 2.63 1.52
N PHE A 68 7.63 2.01 0.40
CA PHE A 68 6.97 0.71 0.42
C PHE A 68 7.70 -0.43 -0.32
N LYS A 69 8.88 -0.18 -0.91
CA LYS A 69 9.62 -1.19 -1.69
C LYS A 69 9.88 -2.48 -0.93
N ASP A 70 10.02 -2.42 0.39
CA ASP A 70 10.34 -3.59 1.22
C ASP A 70 9.08 -4.33 1.69
N ILE A 71 7.90 -3.72 1.51
CA ILE A 71 6.61 -4.27 1.94
C ILE A 71 5.81 -4.79 0.75
N TYR A 72 5.74 -4.04 -0.35
CA TYR A 72 4.86 -4.35 -1.49
C TYR A 72 5.63 -4.54 -2.80
N SER A 73 5.25 -5.53 -3.60
CA SER A 73 5.84 -5.78 -4.94
C SER A 73 5.49 -4.68 -5.94
N TRP A 74 4.31 -4.07 -5.77
CA TRP A 74 3.77 -3.00 -6.60
C TRP A 74 4.17 -1.60 -6.10
N ALA A 75 5.11 -1.51 -5.16
CA ALA A 75 5.56 -0.23 -4.63
C ALA A 75 6.12 0.68 -5.73
N GLY A 76 5.49 1.83 -5.90
CA GLY A 76 5.82 2.79 -6.95
C GLY A 76 5.03 2.60 -8.24
N GLU A 77 4.01 1.74 -8.29
CA GLU A 77 3.12 1.60 -9.42
C GLU A 77 1.75 2.22 -9.18
N PHE A 78 1.06 2.59 -10.26
CA PHE A 78 -0.33 3.02 -10.16
C PHE A 78 -1.23 1.81 -9.90
N ARG A 79 -2.25 2.03 -9.06
CA ARG A 79 -3.32 1.05 -8.86
C ARG A 79 -4.06 0.76 -10.16
N THR A 80 -4.51 -0.48 -10.32
CA THR A 80 -5.35 -0.91 -11.45
C THR A 80 -6.81 -1.09 -11.09
N VAL A 81 -7.17 -0.85 -9.82
CA VAL A 81 -8.52 -1.03 -9.30
C VAL A 81 -9.08 0.25 -8.70
N ASN A 82 -10.40 0.38 -8.77
CA ASN A 82 -11.13 1.45 -8.10
C ASN A 82 -11.21 1.18 -6.60
N ILE A 83 -11.20 2.25 -5.81
CA ILE A 83 -11.30 2.18 -4.35
C ILE A 83 -12.26 3.28 -3.92
N THR A 84 -12.99 3.01 -2.84
CA THR A 84 -13.96 3.91 -2.23
C THR A 84 -13.61 3.97 -0.75
N LYS A 85 -13.57 5.17 -0.17
CA LYS A 85 -13.29 5.36 1.25
C LYS A 85 -14.53 6.00 1.90
N GLY A 86 -15.28 5.21 2.65
CA GLY A 86 -16.57 5.64 3.20
C GLY A 86 -17.65 5.58 2.12
N SER A 87 -18.36 6.70 1.91
CA SER A 87 -19.48 6.79 0.95
C SER A 87 -19.08 7.34 -0.44
N THR A 88 -17.78 7.51 -0.70
CA THR A 88 -17.19 8.14 -1.90
C THR A 88 -15.87 7.48 -2.26
#